data_AF-A0A371EMM0-F1
#
_entry.id   AF-A0A371EMM0-F1
#
_cell.length_a   1.000
_cell.length_b   1.000
_cell.length_c   1.000
_cell.angle_alpha   90.00
_cell.angle_beta   90.00
_cell.angle_gamma   90.00
#
_symmetry.space_group_name_H-M   'P 1'
#
loop_
_entity.id
_entity.type
_entity.pdbx_description
1 polymer ?
#
loop_
_entity_poly.entity_id
_entity_poly.type
_entity_poly.pdbx_seq_one_letter_code
_entity_poly.pdbx_strand_id
1 'polypeptide(L)'
;MCGSCPKGRDLLLSTFAGTSCSYCGKLMIKEMKLVEESKEKAAGGNGVFVKGDVMFLIFDDLTVLQNSPGNTIQQLLQLGYKDFSKMKEMSLNVGMNEIFSILKQALTSKTPLSDVFLANGESKPMYCFSPYTGPNFRRCSVKIKVTVSKSQNKILFAEAEGDFVDFLFSFLTTPLGSIMKLRNGELSLGCIDNLYTSVKNLNSSWFIGSSNEFLLNPRVAQQFGCITKPIYVPEEDTSYWYGIQCIGCEMISKKKDGVRNPEAMKIFDPRCFDGPRERAVGFVKRPCLFIVWDDLHVTTMTTSSSISLLQKLNVPFDDLEEHLVDVGTDREALNLLVASLTSKAALTESLFSLLEKRKEAITI
;
A
#
# COMPACT_ATOMS: atom_id res chain seq x y z
N MET A 1 -10.99 22.03 10.99
CA MET A 1 -10.74 22.34 12.43
C MET A 1 -12.06 22.49 13.18
N CYS A 2 -12.10 22.21 14.49
CA CYS A 2 -13.27 22.55 15.31
C CYS A 2 -13.26 24.04 15.68
N GLY A 3 -14.17 24.83 15.11
CA GLY A 3 -14.26 26.28 15.36
C GLY A 3 -15.14 26.67 16.56
N SER A 4 -15.75 25.71 17.26
CA SER A 4 -16.75 25.97 18.31
C SER A 4 -16.31 25.57 19.71
N CYS A 5 -15.16 24.90 19.87
CA CYS A 5 -14.63 24.59 21.20
C CYS A 5 -14.02 25.86 21.82
N PRO A 6 -14.28 26.15 23.10
CA PRO A 6 -13.69 27.31 23.77
C PRO A 6 -12.16 27.19 23.84
N LYS A 7 -11.49 28.35 23.78
CA LYS A 7 -10.03 28.46 23.97
C LYS A 7 -9.65 27.85 25.34
N GLY A 8 -8.70 26.91 25.36
CA GLY A 8 -8.28 26.18 26.56
C GLY A 8 -8.49 24.65 26.53
N ARG A 9 -9.05 24.09 25.45
CA ARG A 9 -9.05 22.64 25.14
C ARG A 9 -8.14 22.36 23.93
N ASP A 10 -7.68 21.11 23.76
CA ASP A 10 -6.89 20.68 22.60
C ASP A 10 -7.47 21.22 21.28
N LEU A 11 -6.65 21.93 20.49
CA LEU A 11 -7.03 22.36 19.14
C LEU A 11 -7.13 21.14 18.22
N LEU A 12 -8.36 20.74 17.89
CA LEU A 12 -8.59 19.58 17.03
C LEU A 12 -8.52 19.91 15.54
N LEU A 13 -7.66 19.20 14.83
CA LEU A 13 -7.55 19.18 13.38
C LEU A 13 -8.04 17.83 12.85
N SER A 14 -8.80 17.82 11.75
CA SER A 14 -9.09 16.58 11.04
C SER A 14 -8.85 16.81 9.55
N THR A 15 -8.30 15.79 8.88
CA THR A 15 -8.17 15.72 7.42
C THR A 15 -9.49 15.32 6.75
N PHE A 16 -10.49 14.89 7.55
CA PHE A 16 -11.81 14.50 7.09
C PHE A 16 -12.81 15.64 7.30
N ALA A 17 -13.36 16.16 6.20
CA ALA A 17 -14.39 17.19 6.25
C ALA A 17 -15.67 16.65 6.92
N GLY A 18 -16.33 17.50 7.71
CA GLY A 18 -17.64 17.17 8.28
C GLY A 18 -17.61 16.15 9.42
N THR A 19 -16.45 15.81 9.98
CA THR A 19 -16.40 14.94 11.16
C THR A 19 -16.95 15.64 12.40
N SER A 20 -17.58 14.89 13.31
CA SER A 20 -18.16 15.44 14.54
C SER A 20 -17.09 15.60 15.62
N CYS A 21 -16.95 16.80 16.18
CA CYS A 21 -16.00 17.06 17.26
C CYS A 21 -16.43 16.31 18.54
N SER A 22 -15.55 15.47 19.08
CA SER A 22 -15.82 14.70 20.30
C SER A 22 -16.10 15.54 21.55
N TYR A 23 -15.68 16.82 21.57
CA TYR A 23 -15.85 17.69 22.74
C TYR A 23 -17.14 18.51 22.73
N CYS A 24 -17.68 18.85 21.55
CA CYS A 24 -18.84 19.74 21.44
C CYS A 24 -19.95 19.22 20.51
N GLY A 25 -19.75 18.07 19.86
CA GLY A 25 -20.69 17.43 18.95
C GLY A 25 -20.86 18.13 17.60
N LYS A 26 -20.30 19.33 17.41
CA LYS A 26 -20.44 20.09 16.16
C LYS A 26 -19.50 19.57 15.07
N LEU A 27 -19.94 19.71 13.82
CA LEU A 27 -19.16 19.33 12.64
C LEU A 27 -17.93 20.23 12.46
N MET A 28 -16.78 19.61 12.17
CA MET A 28 -15.50 20.27 11.98
C MET A 28 -15.34 20.80 10.54
N ILE A 29 -16.15 21.80 10.18
CA ILE A 29 -16.22 22.35 8.81
C ILE A 29 -15.30 23.55 8.54
N LYS A 30 -14.61 24.09 9.56
CA LYS A 30 -13.69 25.23 9.38
C LYS A 30 -12.43 24.75 8.64
N GLU A 31 -12.32 25.11 7.37
CA GLU A 31 -11.12 24.91 6.56
C GLU A 31 -9.98 25.81 7.05
N MET A 32 -8.76 25.29 7.04
CA MET A 32 -7.57 25.99 7.48
C MET A 32 -6.51 25.87 6.40
N LYS A 33 -5.89 27.00 6.05
CA LYS A 33 -4.77 27.00 5.12
C LYS A 33 -3.53 26.45 5.81
N LEU A 34 -2.87 25.50 5.15
CA LEU A 34 -1.54 25.05 5.54
C LEU A 34 -0.53 26.08 5.01
N VAL A 35 0.35 26.57 5.87
CA VAL A 35 1.50 27.39 5.48
C VAL A 35 2.28 26.58 4.46
N GLU A 36 2.33 27.07 3.21
CA GLU A 36 3.20 26.48 2.21
C GLU A 36 4.62 26.52 2.77
N GLU A 37 5.26 25.35 2.89
CA GLU A 37 6.70 25.33 3.06
C GLU A 37 7.27 26.16 1.92
N SER A 38 8.16 27.09 2.24
CA SER A 38 8.79 27.94 1.23
C SER A 38 9.17 27.03 0.08
N LYS A 39 8.50 27.19 -1.06
CA LYS A 39 9.10 26.81 -2.32
C LYS A 39 10.41 27.56 -2.26
N GLU A 40 11.50 26.88 -1.91
CA GLU A 40 12.74 27.19 -2.59
C GLU A 40 12.27 27.20 -4.03
N LYS A 41 12.11 28.41 -4.59
CA LYS A 41 11.83 28.54 -6.00
C LYS A 41 12.97 27.77 -6.58
N ALA A 42 12.72 26.53 -7.01
CA ALA A 42 13.70 25.74 -7.70
C ALA A 42 14.07 26.66 -8.86
N ALA A 43 15.23 27.27 -8.75
CA ALA A 43 15.75 28.11 -9.81
C ALA A 43 15.99 27.11 -10.95
N GLY A 44 15.01 26.96 -11.84
CA GLY A 44 15.05 26.07 -12.99
C GLY A 44 14.48 24.67 -12.77
N GLY A 45 13.57 24.27 -13.66
CA GLY A 45 13.44 22.93 -14.25
C GLY A 45 13.15 21.69 -13.40
N ASN A 46 13.32 21.71 -12.07
CA ASN A 46 13.30 20.51 -11.24
C ASN A 46 11.95 19.78 -11.22
N GLY A 47 12.00 18.44 -11.15
CA GLY A 47 10.83 17.57 -11.04
C GLY A 47 10.31 17.43 -9.60
N VAL A 48 9.57 16.35 -9.34
CA VAL A 48 9.00 16.06 -8.01
C VAL A 48 10.03 15.37 -7.10
N PHE A 49 10.69 14.33 -7.62
CA PHE A 49 11.68 13.54 -6.86
C PHE A 49 13.12 13.79 -7.28
N VAL A 50 13.33 14.16 -8.55
CA VAL A 50 14.64 14.29 -9.19
C VAL A 50 14.80 15.66 -9.82
N LYS A 51 16.05 16.12 -9.91
CA LYS A 51 16.42 17.38 -10.57
C LYS A 51 16.13 17.33 -12.07
N GLY A 52 15.80 18.49 -12.64
CA GLY A 52 15.23 18.59 -13.98
C GLY A 52 16.24 18.55 -15.12
N ASP A 53 17.51 18.78 -14.81
CA ASP A 53 18.64 18.73 -15.72
C ASP A 53 19.24 17.32 -15.86
N VAL A 54 18.67 16.33 -15.16
CA VAL A 54 19.14 14.94 -15.14
C VAL A 54 18.38 14.11 -16.18
N MET A 55 19.12 13.40 -17.01
CA MET A 55 18.58 12.44 -17.99
C MET A 55 18.82 11.00 -17.52
N PHE A 56 17.86 10.13 -17.75
CA PHE A 56 17.88 8.74 -17.31
C PHE A 56 17.77 7.77 -18.48
N LEU A 57 18.38 6.61 -18.35
CA LEU A 57 18.12 5.44 -19.20
C LEU A 57 17.15 4.54 -18.46
N ILE A 58 16.02 4.22 -19.08
CA ILE A 58 15.00 3.33 -18.53
C ILE A 58 14.90 2.14 -19.46
N PHE A 59 15.18 0.95 -18.94
CA PHE A 59 15.14 -0.30 -19.69
C PHE A 59 13.73 -0.89 -19.65
N ASP A 60 13.47 -1.86 -20.53
CA ASP A 60 12.16 -2.51 -20.63
C ASP A 60 11.72 -3.12 -19.31
N ASP A 61 12.65 -3.65 -18.52
CA ASP A 61 12.43 -4.20 -17.19
C ASP A 61 12.33 -3.13 -16.08
N LEU A 62 12.14 -1.86 -16.45
CA LEU A 62 12.09 -0.67 -15.59
C LEU A 62 13.33 -0.40 -14.73
N THR A 63 14.46 -1.02 -15.04
CA THR A 63 15.74 -0.59 -14.46
C THR A 63 16.05 0.84 -14.90
N VAL A 64 16.39 1.71 -13.95
CA VAL A 64 16.72 3.12 -14.20
C VAL A 64 18.19 3.38 -13.90
N LEU A 65 18.91 3.87 -14.89
CA LEU A 65 20.33 4.23 -14.80
C LEU A 65 20.57 5.68 -15.19
N GLN A 66 21.77 6.15 -14.87
CA GLN A 66 22.27 7.41 -15.41
C GLN A 66 22.38 7.36 -16.92
N ASN A 67 21.89 8.40 -17.60
CA ASN A 67 22.23 8.59 -19.00
C ASN A 67 23.70 8.96 -19.16
N SER A 68 24.44 8.08 -19.81
CA SER A 68 25.75 8.36 -20.37
C SER A 68 25.97 7.47 -21.60
N PRO A 69 26.77 7.92 -22.59
CA PRO A 69 27.09 7.08 -23.73
C PRO A 69 27.72 5.75 -23.31
N GLY A 70 28.58 5.76 -22.29
CA GLY A 70 29.22 4.55 -21.74
C GLY A 70 28.20 3.57 -21.15
N ASN A 71 27.28 4.04 -20.31
CA ASN A 71 26.23 3.19 -19.72
C ASN A 71 25.31 2.62 -20.80
N THR A 72 24.94 3.44 -21.80
CA THR A 72 24.08 3.00 -22.91
C THR A 72 24.73 1.83 -23.65
N ILE A 73 25.98 1.99 -24.09
CA ILE A 73 26.71 0.95 -24.84
C ILE A 73 26.92 -0.29 -23.97
N GLN A 74 27.36 -0.12 -22.72
CA GLN A 74 27.60 -1.25 -21.81
C GLN A 74 26.33 -2.09 -21.60
N GLN A 75 25.19 -1.44 -21.37
CA GLN A 75 23.92 -2.13 -21.14
C GLN A 75 23.41 -2.84 -22.39
N LEU A 76 23.49 -2.20 -23.56
CA LEU A 76 23.10 -2.86 -24.82
C LEU A 76 23.97 -4.10 -25.11
N LEU A 77 25.28 -4.04 -24.82
CA LEU A 77 26.17 -5.19 -24.92
C LEU A 77 25.80 -6.29 -23.91
N GLN A 78 25.46 -5.92 -22.66
CA GLN A 78 25.01 -6.87 -21.63
C GLN A 78 23.70 -7.56 -22.02
N LEU A 79 22.81 -6.87 -22.72
CA LEU A 79 21.58 -7.43 -23.30
C LEU A 79 21.84 -8.28 -24.57
N GLY A 80 23.09 -8.39 -25.01
CA GLY A 80 23.50 -9.26 -26.12
C GLY A 80 23.50 -8.60 -27.50
N TYR A 81 23.23 -7.30 -27.60
CA TYR A 81 23.27 -6.58 -28.88
C TYR A 81 24.72 -6.26 -29.27
N LYS A 82 25.15 -6.79 -30.42
CA LYS A 82 26.49 -6.54 -31.00
C LYS A 82 26.48 -5.68 -32.26
N ASP A 83 25.32 -5.60 -32.92
CA ASP A 83 25.09 -4.84 -34.13
C ASP A 83 23.87 -3.94 -33.93
N PHE A 84 24.07 -2.64 -34.06
CA PHE A 84 23.05 -1.61 -33.85
C PHE A 84 22.42 -1.12 -35.15
N SER A 85 22.86 -1.63 -36.31
CA SER A 85 22.38 -1.19 -37.63
C SER A 85 20.87 -1.41 -37.85
N LYS A 86 20.28 -2.35 -37.09
CA LYS A 86 18.85 -2.69 -37.14
C LYS A 86 18.03 -2.03 -36.03
N MET A 87 18.63 -1.21 -35.17
CA MET A 87 17.87 -0.49 -34.14
C MET A 87 17.07 0.64 -34.77
N LYS A 88 15.81 0.73 -34.40
CA LYS A 88 14.91 1.80 -34.82
C LYS A 88 14.61 2.69 -33.62
N GLU A 89 14.95 3.96 -33.74
CA GLU A 89 14.52 4.96 -32.76
C GLU A 89 13.02 5.23 -32.92
N MET A 90 12.32 5.30 -31.79
CA MET A 90 10.90 5.60 -31.73
C MET A 90 10.64 6.66 -30.67
N SER A 91 9.82 7.66 -31.02
CA SER A 91 9.35 8.67 -30.09
C SER A 91 7.92 8.34 -29.71
N LEU A 92 7.69 8.18 -28.40
CA LEU A 92 6.40 7.79 -27.84
C LEU A 92 5.85 8.91 -26.95
N ASN A 93 4.55 9.16 -27.05
CA ASN A 93 3.85 10.02 -26.11
C ASN A 93 3.34 9.18 -24.95
N VAL A 94 3.73 9.53 -23.73
CA VAL A 94 3.33 8.82 -22.51
C VAL A 94 2.32 9.66 -21.76
N GLY A 95 1.05 9.27 -21.83
CA GLY A 95 -0.05 9.87 -21.07
C GLY A 95 -0.38 9.07 -19.81
N MET A 96 -1.44 9.49 -19.12
CA MET A 96 -1.88 8.83 -17.88
C MET A 96 -2.28 7.37 -18.09
N ASN A 97 -2.92 7.05 -19.23
CA ASN A 97 -3.35 5.68 -19.53
C ASN A 97 -2.14 4.74 -19.71
N GLU A 98 -1.10 5.21 -20.39
CA GLU A 98 0.15 4.50 -20.55
C GLU A 98 0.84 4.32 -19.20
N ILE A 99 0.88 5.35 -18.35
CA ILE A 99 1.45 5.25 -16.98
C ILE A 99 0.71 4.21 -16.13
N PHE A 100 -0.63 4.19 -16.15
CA PHE A 100 -1.39 3.16 -15.43
C PHE A 100 -1.14 1.76 -15.99
N SER A 101 -0.99 1.65 -17.31
CA SER A 101 -0.68 0.37 -17.96
C SER A 101 0.72 -0.10 -17.58
N ILE A 102 1.72 0.79 -17.58
CA ILE A 102 3.08 0.49 -17.12
C ILE A 102 3.06 0.06 -15.66
N LEU A 103 2.32 0.75 -14.79
CA LEU A 103 2.22 0.38 -13.37
C LEU A 103 1.63 -1.02 -13.19
N LYS A 104 0.56 -1.35 -13.93
CA LYS A 104 -0.03 -2.70 -13.90
C LYS A 104 1.00 -3.74 -14.36
N GLN A 105 1.65 -3.51 -15.51
CA GLN A 105 2.63 -4.44 -16.06
C GLN A 105 3.89 -4.55 -15.21
N ALA A 106 4.28 -3.49 -14.50
CA ALA A 106 5.40 -3.51 -13.56
C ALA A 106 5.20 -4.54 -12.44
N LEU A 107 3.96 -4.89 -12.11
CA LEU A 107 3.65 -5.90 -11.10
C LEU A 107 3.54 -7.32 -11.69
N THR A 108 3.28 -7.47 -12.99
CA THR A 108 2.88 -8.77 -13.57
C THR A 108 3.75 -9.26 -14.73
N SER A 109 4.62 -8.40 -15.26
CA SER A 109 5.43 -8.65 -16.46
C SER A 109 6.92 -8.41 -16.19
N LYS A 110 7.76 -9.02 -17.04
CA LYS A 110 9.21 -8.80 -17.10
C LYS A 110 9.61 -7.78 -18.18
N THR A 111 8.67 -7.38 -19.04
CA THR A 111 8.88 -6.48 -20.19
C THR A 111 7.77 -5.43 -20.28
N PRO A 112 7.52 -4.66 -19.20
CA PRO A 112 6.37 -3.75 -19.12
C PRO A 112 6.35 -2.64 -20.17
N LEU A 113 7.49 -2.14 -20.68
CA LEU A 113 7.46 -1.10 -21.71
C LEU A 113 7.06 -1.69 -23.06
N SER A 114 7.62 -2.84 -23.43
CA SER A 114 7.23 -3.57 -24.64
C SER A 114 5.76 -3.97 -24.61
N ASP A 115 5.27 -4.46 -23.46
CA ASP A 115 3.88 -4.85 -23.28
C ASP A 115 2.90 -3.69 -23.45
N VAL A 116 3.31 -2.46 -23.14
CA VAL A 116 2.44 -1.28 -23.25
C VAL A 116 2.55 -0.64 -24.63
N PHE A 117 3.77 -0.54 -25.19
CA PHE A 117 4.01 0.27 -26.39
C PHE A 117 4.12 -0.54 -27.68
N LEU A 118 4.38 -1.84 -27.61
CA LEU A 118 4.60 -2.71 -28.78
C LEU A 118 3.56 -3.82 -28.92
N ALA A 119 2.90 -4.23 -27.84
CA ALA A 119 1.91 -5.30 -27.90
C ALA A 119 0.57 -4.80 -28.50
N ASN A 120 0.06 -5.51 -29.51
CA ASN A 120 -1.25 -5.26 -30.13
C ASN A 120 -2.42 -5.97 -29.42
N GLY A 121 -2.26 -6.38 -28.16
CA GLY A 121 -3.26 -7.14 -27.40
C GLY A 121 -2.85 -7.40 -25.96
N GLU A 122 -3.81 -7.82 -25.12
CA GLU A 122 -3.61 -8.06 -23.68
C GLU A 122 -2.46 -9.04 -23.43
N SER A 123 -1.36 -8.56 -22.83
CA SER A 123 -0.30 -9.45 -22.36
C SER A 123 -0.87 -10.39 -21.30
N LYS A 124 -0.66 -11.70 -21.48
CA LYS A 124 -1.04 -12.68 -20.45
C LYS A 124 -0.14 -12.42 -19.25
N PRO A 125 -0.69 -12.27 -18.03
CA PRO A 125 0.13 -12.16 -16.83
C PRO A 125 1.00 -13.41 -16.76
N MET A 126 2.32 -13.22 -16.82
CA MET A 126 3.29 -14.31 -16.84
C MET A 126 3.77 -14.67 -15.42
N TYR A 127 3.27 -13.96 -14.41
CA TYR A 127 3.69 -14.14 -13.04
C TYR A 127 2.88 -15.23 -12.33
N CYS A 128 3.60 -16.21 -11.79
CA CYS A 128 3.07 -17.20 -10.85
C CYS A 128 3.46 -16.75 -9.44
N PHE A 129 2.47 -16.58 -8.57
CA PHE A 129 2.72 -16.29 -7.16
C PHE A 129 3.64 -17.34 -6.55
N SER A 130 4.77 -16.89 -5.98
CA SER A 130 5.63 -17.74 -5.16
C SER A 130 5.51 -17.32 -3.70
N PRO A 131 5.05 -18.21 -2.79
CA PRO A 131 4.99 -17.89 -1.38
C PRO A 131 6.39 -17.59 -0.85
N TYR A 132 6.56 -16.47 -0.16
CA TYR A 132 7.81 -16.20 0.55
C TYR A 132 7.99 -17.20 1.69
N THR A 133 9.14 -17.87 1.72
CA THR A 133 9.49 -18.91 2.70
C THR A 133 10.54 -18.46 3.72
N GLY A 134 11.02 -17.20 3.64
CA GLY A 134 12.03 -16.67 4.55
C GLY A 134 11.59 -16.54 6.02
N PRO A 135 12.43 -15.94 6.88
CA PRO A 135 12.26 -15.99 8.32
C PRO A 135 10.89 -15.46 8.78
N ASN A 136 10.22 -16.26 9.60
CA ASN A 136 8.93 -15.89 10.19
C ASN A 136 9.19 -15.26 11.56
N PHE A 137 9.23 -13.93 11.62
CA PHE A 137 9.24 -13.22 12.88
C PHE A 137 7.80 -13.16 13.41
N ARG A 138 7.27 -14.27 13.92
CA ARG A 138 5.91 -14.29 14.50
C ARG A 138 5.83 -13.31 15.66
N ARG A 139 5.32 -12.11 15.41
CA ARG A 139 5.03 -11.10 16.42
C ARG A 139 3.60 -11.24 16.93
N CYS A 140 2.66 -11.43 16.01
CA CYS A 140 1.24 -11.70 16.27
C CYS A 140 0.68 -12.67 15.21
N SER A 141 -0.49 -13.25 15.45
CA SER A 141 -1.30 -13.93 14.42
C SER A 141 -2.78 -13.59 14.59
N VAL A 142 -3.52 -13.68 13.48
CA VAL A 142 -4.98 -13.57 13.47
C VAL A 142 -5.55 -14.93 13.09
N LYS A 143 -6.46 -15.43 13.93
CA LYS A 143 -7.16 -16.70 13.68
C LYS A 143 -8.36 -16.46 12.79
N ILE A 144 -8.45 -17.22 11.73
CA ILE A 144 -9.60 -17.25 10.83
C ILE A 144 -10.04 -18.70 10.62
N LYS A 145 -11.30 -18.90 10.25
CA LYS A 145 -11.80 -20.21 9.82
C LYS A 145 -11.97 -20.18 8.31
N VAL A 146 -11.32 -21.08 7.59
CA VAL A 146 -11.44 -21.18 6.14
C VAL A 146 -12.28 -22.40 5.76
N THR A 147 -13.12 -22.24 4.74
CA THR A 147 -13.92 -23.30 4.14
C THR A 147 -13.33 -23.67 2.79
N VAL A 148 -13.04 -24.95 2.59
CA VAL A 148 -12.32 -25.51 1.45
C VAL A 148 -13.24 -26.45 0.68
N SER A 149 -13.21 -26.40 -0.64
CA SER A 149 -13.76 -27.45 -1.50
C SER A 149 -12.69 -28.51 -1.74
N LYS A 150 -12.96 -29.77 -1.36
CA LYS A 150 -12.04 -30.89 -1.58
C LYS A 150 -11.84 -31.16 -3.06
N SER A 151 -12.93 -31.21 -3.82
CA SER A 151 -12.92 -31.51 -5.25
C SER A 151 -12.18 -30.45 -6.07
N GLN A 152 -12.27 -29.18 -5.69
CA GLN A 152 -11.60 -28.06 -6.37
C GLN A 152 -10.21 -27.76 -5.80
N ASN A 153 -9.86 -28.35 -4.65
CA ASN A 153 -8.63 -28.06 -3.90
C ASN A 153 -8.41 -26.55 -3.70
N LYS A 154 -9.47 -25.86 -3.24
CA LYS A 154 -9.56 -24.40 -3.24
C LYS A 154 -10.22 -23.87 -1.97
N ILE A 155 -9.73 -22.76 -1.43
CA ILE A 155 -10.45 -22.01 -0.39
C ILE A 155 -11.60 -21.26 -1.05
N LEU A 156 -12.83 -21.48 -0.57
CA LEU A 156 -14.02 -20.79 -1.07
C LEU A 156 -14.19 -19.43 -0.39
N PHE A 157 -14.06 -19.41 0.93
CA PHE A 157 -14.13 -18.21 1.75
C PHE A 157 -13.50 -18.46 3.13
N ALA A 158 -13.28 -17.38 3.87
CA ALA A 158 -12.90 -17.36 5.27
C ALA A 158 -13.93 -16.61 6.12
N GLU A 159 -14.31 -17.18 7.26
CA GLU A 159 -15.00 -16.50 8.35
C GLU A 159 -13.96 -15.80 9.23
N ALA A 160 -14.10 -14.49 9.41
CA ALA A 160 -13.11 -13.69 10.14
C ALA A 160 -13.73 -12.52 10.90
N GLU A 161 -13.14 -12.20 12.04
CA GLU A 161 -13.51 -11.02 12.84
C GLU A 161 -12.90 -9.74 12.26
N GLY A 162 -13.28 -8.60 12.86
CA GLY A 162 -12.86 -7.27 12.40
C GLY A 162 -11.34 -7.07 12.30
N ASP A 163 -10.53 -7.76 13.10
CA ASP A 163 -9.06 -7.64 13.06
C ASP A 163 -8.47 -8.11 11.71
N PHE A 164 -9.00 -9.20 11.15
CA PHE A 164 -8.53 -9.69 9.84
C PHE A 164 -9.03 -8.79 8.70
N VAL A 165 -10.25 -8.28 8.79
CA VAL A 165 -10.79 -7.36 7.79
C VAL A 165 -10.05 -6.03 7.81
N ASP A 166 -9.73 -5.51 8.99
CA ASP A 166 -8.91 -4.31 9.14
C ASP A 166 -7.51 -4.51 8.56
N PHE A 167 -6.96 -5.70 8.72
CA PHE A 167 -5.74 -6.10 8.03
C PHE A 167 -5.88 -6.04 6.50
N LEU A 168 -6.92 -6.65 5.91
CA LEU A 168 -7.13 -6.58 4.46
C LEU A 168 -7.31 -5.14 3.97
N PHE A 169 -8.06 -4.33 4.71
CA PHE A 169 -8.25 -2.91 4.37
C PHE A 169 -6.96 -2.09 4.52
N SER A 170 -6.02 -2.53 5.37
CA SER A 170 -4.70 -1.90 5.46
C SER A 170 -3.88 -2.02 4.18
N PHE A 171 -4.18 -2.98 3.28
CA PHE A 171 -3.55 -3.07 1.97
C PHE A 171 -3.75 -1.80 1.14
N LEU A 172 -4.92 -1.16 1.27
CA LEU A 172 -5.26 0.06 0.54
C LEU A 172 -4.50 1.29 1.05
N THR A 173 -4.00 1.24 2.28
CA THR A 173 -3.32 2.36 2.94
C THR A 173 -1.80 2.19 3.01
N THR A 174 -1.28 1.01 2.67
CA THR A 174 0.14 0.69 2.81
C THR A 174 0.88 1.07 1.53
N PRO A 175 1.86 2.00 1.58
CA PRO A 175 2.60 2.37 0.38
C PRO A 175 3.47 1.22 -0.14
N LEU A 176 3.51 1.06 -1.47
CA LEU A 176 4.26 -0.02 -2.13
C LEU A 176 5.75 -0.01 -1.77
N GLY A 177 6.38 1.17 -1.69
CA GLY A 177 7.79 1.29 -1.27
C GLY A 177 8.07 0.77 0.14
N SER A 178 7.10 0.86 1.06
CA SER A 178 7.23 0.29 2.41
C SER A 178 7.22 -1.24 2.36
N ILE A 179 6.34 -1.80 1.52
CA ILE A 179 6.23 -3.25 1.30
C ILE A 179 7.52 -3.78 0.67
N MET A 180 8.06 -3.08 -0.33
CA MET A 180 9.37 -3.38 -0.92
C MET A 180 10.47 -3.45 0.15
N LYS A 181 10.54 -2.46 1.04
CA LYS A 181 11.54 -2.42 2.10
C LYS A 181 11.45 -3.61 3.06
N LEU A 182 10.25 -4.04 3.42
CA LEU A 182 10.05 -5.20 4.30
C LEU A 182 10.59 -6.50 3.70
N ARG A 183 10.71 -6.55 2.37
CA ARG A 183 11.29 -7.65 1.61
C ARG A 183 12.69 -7.32 1.07
N ASN A 184 13.34 -6.29 1.62
CA ASN A 184 14.67 -5.83 1.20
C ASN A 184 14.81 -5.55 -0.31
N GLY A 185 13.70 -5.16 -0.96
CA GLY A 185 13.63 -4.90 -2.40
C GLY A 185 13.29 -6.11 -3.27
N GLU A 186 13.00 -7.27 -2.67
CA GLU A 186 12.71 -8.52 -3.38
C GLU A 186 11.26 -8.96 -3.14
N LEU A 187 10.29 -8.26 -3.75
CA LEU A 187 8.91 -8.79 -3.79
C LEU A 187 8.76 -9.92 -4.80
N SER A 188 9.75 -10.10 -5.67
CA SER A 188 9.72 -11.01 -6.81
C SER A 188 8.52 -10.74 -7.71
N LEU A 189 8.06 -9.50 -7.80
CA LEU A 189 6.80 -9.13 -8.44
C LEU A 189 7.07 -8.34 -9.74
N GLY A 190 6.92 -8.99 -10.89
CA GLY A 190 7.17 -8.36 -12.19
C GLY A 190 8.55 -7.68 -12.27
N CYS A 191 8.53 -6.38 -12.52
CA CYS A 191 9.69 -5.48 -12.62
C CYS A 191 9.77 -4.42 -11.51
N ILE A 192 8.87 -4.45 -10.52
CA ILE A 192 8.84 -3.40 -9.48
C ILE A 192 10.10 -3.41 -8.60
N ASP A 193 10.71 -4.59 -8.44
CA ASP A 193 11.97 -4.81 -7.74
C ASP A 193 13.12 -3.99 -8.37
N ASN A 194 13.14 -3.90 -9.71
CA ASN A 194 14.13 -3.13 -10.45
C ASN A 194 13.96 -1.62 -10.21
N LEU A 195 12.73 -1.11 -10.16
CA LEU A 195 12.47 0.30 -9.84
C LEU A 195 12.97 0.65 -8.43
N TYR A 196 12.62 -0.17 -7.43
CA TYR A 196 13.06 0.05 -6.06
C TYR A 196 14.59 -0.01 -5.93
N THR A 197 15.22 -1.01 -6.57
CA THR A 197 16.67 -1.18 -6.62
C THR A 197 17.36 0.00 -7.32
N SER A 198 16.74 0.54 -8.37
CA SER A 198 17.27 1.71 -9.07
C SER A 198 17.29 2.94 -8.16
N VAL A 199 16.22 3.20 -7.38
CA VAL A 199 16.23 4.31 -6.40
C VAL A 199 17.36 4.16 -5.37
N LYS A 200 17.67 2.92 -4.95
CA LYS A 200 18.77 2.64 -4.02
C LYS A 200 20.15 2.92 -4.61
N ASN A 201 20.32 2.66 -5.91
CA ASN A 201 21.62 2.69 -6.57
C ASN A 201 21.92 4.00 -7.32
N LEU A 202 20.91 4.81 -7.62
CA LEU A 202 21.08 6.10 -8.27
C LEU A 202 21.83 7.09 -7.37
N ASN A 203 22.53 8.04 -8.00
CA ASN A 203 23.30 9.05 -7.28
C ASN A 203 22.36 9.97 -6.46
N SER A 204 22.58 10.05 -5.15
CA SER A 204 21.77 10.85 -4.23
C SER A 204 21.71 12.34 -4.63
N SER A 205 22.76 12.86 -5.26
CA SER A 205 22.82 14.26 -5.72
C SER A 205 21.80 14.61 -6.82
N TRP A 206 21.17 13.62 -7.45
CA TRP A 206 20.12 13.85 -8.46
C TRP A 206 18.74 13.91 -7.88
N PHE A 207 18.56 13.47 -6.64
CA PHE A 207 17.31 13.63 -5.94
C PHE A 207 17.18 15.05 -5.39
N ILE A 208 15.94 15.50 -5.28
CA ILE A 208 15.62 16.75 -4.62
C ILE A 208 15.60 16.50 -3.11
N GLY A 209 16.49 17.18 -2.37
CA GLY A 209 16.68 16.92 -0.95
C GLY A 209 16.99 15.44 -0.69
N SER A 210 16.27 14.82 0.25
CA SER A 210 16.37 13.40 0.59
C SER A 210 15.22 12.55 0.00
N SER A 211 14.67 12.94 -1.15
CA SER A 211 13.51 12.25 -1.76
C SER A 211 13.70 10.74 -1.95
N ASN A 212 14.92 10.27 -2.24
CA ASN A 212 15.23 8.84 -2.33
C ASN A 212 14.97 8.09 -1.02
N GLU A 213 15.31 8.67 0.13
CA GLU A 213 15.07 8.06 1.44
C GLU A 213 13.57 7.88 1.71
N PHE A 214 12.76 8.85 1.30
CA PHE A 214 11.30 8.79 1.41
C PHE A 214 10.69 7.77 0.44
N LEU A 215 11.24 7.63 -0.77
CA LEU A 215 10.78 6.62 -1.76
C LEU A 215 11.12 5.19 -1.33
N LEU A 216 12.28 4.99 -0.69
CA LEU A 216 12.72 3.68 -0.19
C LEU A 216 12.02 3.27 1.12
N ASN A 217 11.47 4.23 1.85
CA ASN A 217 10.78 3.95 3.12
C ASN A 217 9.62 4.91 3.37
N PRO A 218 8.60 4.93 2.49
CA PRO A 218 7.41 5.71 2.75
C PRO A 218 6.74 5.21 4.02
N ARG A 219 6.07 6.12 4.72
CA ARG A 219 5.32 5.81 5.94
C ARG A 219 3.83 5.88 5.63
N VAL A 220 3.04 5.19 6.44
CA VAL A 220 1.58 5.31 6.33
C VAL A 220 1.18 6.69 6.84
N ALA A 221 0.36 7.41 6.09
CA ALA A 221 -0.15 8.71 6.52
C ALA A 221 -0.90 8.58 7.86
N GLN A 222 -0.77 9.59 8.72
CA GLN A 222 -1.46 9.61 10.01
C GLN A 222 -2.97 9.47 9.80
N GLN A 223 -3.67 8.73 10.68
CA GLN A 223 -5.11 8.39 10.58
C GLN A 223 -5.47 7.35 9.49
N PHE A 224 -4.49 6.88 8.70
CA PHE A 224 -4.68 5.76 7.76
C PHE A 224 -4.05 4.47 8.27
N GLY A 225 -3.30 4.51 9.37
CA GLY A 225 -2.82 3.30 10.02
C GLY A 225 -3.92 2.55 10.75
N CYS A 226 -3.62 1.29 11.08
CA CYS A 226 -4.44 0.39 11.88
C CYS A 226 -3.62 -0.04 13.10
N ILE A 227 -4.20 -0.34 14.27
CA ILE A 227 -3.40 -0.85 15.42
C ILE A 227 -3.07 -2.33 15.21
N THR A 228 -4.04 -3.08 14.69
CA THR A 228 -3.82 -4.43 14.16
C THR A 228 -3.10 -4.31 12.82
N LYS A 229 -1.80 -4.01 12.84
CA LYS A 229 -0.94 -4.06 11.65
C LYS A 229 -0.30 -5.44 11.57
N PRO A 230 -0.76 -6.31 10.68
CA PRO A 230 0.05 -7.43 10.30
C PRO A 230 1.36 -6.97 9.67
N ILE A 231 1.26 -6.15 8.61
CA ILE A 231 2.43 -5.58 7.96
C ILE A 231 2.88 -4.35 8.74
N TYR A 232 3.92 -4.47 9.57
CA TYR A 232 4.42 -3.36 10.37
C TYR A 232 5.09 -2.28 9.49
N VAL A 233 4.30 -1.27 9.10
CA VAL A 233 4.79 -0.02 8.52
C VAL A 233 4.54 1.12 9.50
N PRO A 234 5.59 1.87 9.89
CA PRO A 234 5.43 2.99 10.81
C PRO A 234 4.53 4.06 10.19
N GLU A 235 3.71 4.68 11.03
CA GLU A 235 2.97 5.88 10.64
C GLU A 235 3.87 7.11 10.64
N GLU A 236 3.51 8.09 9.82
CA GLU A 236 4.05 9.43 9.94
C GLU A 236 3.63 10.04 11.29
N ASP A 237 4.63 10.53 12.01
CA ASP A 237 4.41 11.31 13.23
C ASP A 237 4.47 12.79 12.84
N THR A 238 3.37 13.29 12.25
CA THR A 238 3.29 14.68 11.80
C THR A 238 2.63 15.53 12.89
N SER A 239 3.38 16.49 13.41
CA SER A 239 2.85 17.51 14.31
C SER A 239 2.35 18.72 13.52
N TYR A 240 1.20 19.27 13.93
CA TYR A 240 0.64 20.47 13.34
C TYR A 240 0.56 21.58 14.39
N TRP A 241 0.81 22.81 13.97
CA TRP A 241 0.85 23.99 14.80
C TRP A 241 -0.11 25.03 14.25
N TYR A 242 -1.02 25.50 15.09
CA TYR A 242 -1.93 26.60 14.79
C TYR A 242 -1.30 27.92 15.18
N GLY A 243 -1.44 28.95 14.35
CA GLY A 243 -0.98 30.29 14.71
C GLY A 243 -1.31 31.32 13.65
N ILE A 244 -0.61 32.45 13.71
CA ILE A 244 -0.87 33.62 12.87
C ILE A 244 0.36 33.90 11.99
N GLN A 245 0.18 34.11 10.68
CA GLN A 245 1.28 34.54 9.79
C GLN A 245 1.23 36.05 9.46
N CYS A 246 0.03 36.60 9.26
CA CYS A 246 -0.25 38.03 9.08
C CYS A 246 -1.43 38.48 9.95
N ILE A 247 -1.59 39.78 10.18
CA ILE A 247 -2.71 40.33 10.97
C ILE A 247 -4.04 39.79 10.40
N GLY A 248 -4.78 39.01 11.20
CA GLY A 248 -6.05 38.39 10.81
C GLY A 248 -5.95 37.06 10.05
N CYS A 249 -4.74 36.55 9.78
CA CYS A 249 -4.52 35.33 9.01
C CYS A 249 -4.19 34.13 9.91
N GLU A 250 -5.21 33.40 10.35
CA GLU A 250 -5.04 32.13 11.09
C GLU A 250 -4.67 31.00 10.14
N MET A 251 -3.57 30.28 10.43
CA MET A 251 -3.06 29.19 9.57
C MET A 251 -2.49 28.04 10.39
N ILE A 252 -2.24 26.92 9.70
CA ILE A 252 -1.62 25.73 10.26
C ILE A 252 -0.24 25.56 9.63
N SER A 253 0.77 25.14 10.40
CA SER A 253 2.07 24.74 9.87
C SER A 253 2.50 23.38 10.39
N LYS A 254 3.28 22.64 9.60
CA LYS A 254 3.99 21.43 10.08
C LYS A 254 5.19 21.78 10.97
N LYS A 255 5.68 23.02 10.89
CA LYS A 255 6.84 23.52 11.64
C LYS A 255 6.39 24.53 12.69
N LYS A 256 6.87 24.38 13.92
CA LYS A 256 6.48 25.23 15.06
C LYS A 256 6.81 26.71 14.83
N ASP A 257 7.95 26.97 14.19
CA ASP A 257 8.46 28.28 13.81
C ASP A 257 7.81 28.86 12.55
N GLY A 258 6.99 28.07 11.84
CA GLY A 258 6.28 28.52 10.64
C GLY A 258 5.09 29.44 10.93
N VAL A 259 4.70 29.64 12.20
CA VAL A 259 3.60 30.51 12.63
C VAL A 259 3.98 31.31 13.88
N ARG A 260 3.37 32.49 14.06
CA ARG A 260 3.50 33.27 15.29
C ARG A 260 2.52 32.74 16.34
N ASN A 261 2.95 32.76 17.60
CA ASN A 261 2.21 32.24 18.77
C ASN A 261 1.70 30.80 18.55
N PRO A 262 2.62 29.84 18.27
CA PRO A 262 2.24 28.49 17.89
C PRO A 262 1.56 27.74 19.03
N GLU A 263 0.39 27.19 18.75
CA GLU A 263 -0.35 26.29 19.62
C GLU A 263 -0.38 24.89 18.99
N ALA A 264 -0.01 23.87 19.75
CA ALA A 264 0.03 22.50 19.25
C ALA A 264 -1.38 22.01 18.94
N MET A 265 -1.57 21.44 17.75
CA MET A 265 -2.83 20.83 17.34
C MET A 265 -2.79 19.33 17.55
N LYS A 266 -3.93 18.78 17.96
CA LYS A 266 -4.15 17.34 18.04
C LYS A 266 -4.94 16.88 16.83
N ILE A 267 -4.42 15.88 16.13
CA ILE A 267 -5.17 15.25 15.05
C ILE A 267 -6.29 14.41 15.62
N PHE A 268 -7.50 14.66 15.12
CA PHE A 268 -8.72 13.97 15.43
C PHE A 268 -9.00 12.91 14.37
N ASP A 269 -8.81 11.64 14.74
CA ASP A 269 -9.18 10.49 13.95
C ASP A 269 -10.70 10.22 14.09
N PRO A 270 -11.48 10.27 12.99
CA PRO A 270 -12.92 10.04 13.04
C PRO A 270 -13.31 8.62 13.47
N ARG A 271 -12.37 7.68 13.47
CA ARG A 271 -12.59 6.29 13.90
C ARG A 271 -12.56 6.14 15.43
N CYS A 272 -12.10 7.16 16.17
CA CYS A 272 -12.04 7.13 17.64
C CYS A 272 -13.37 7.59 18.26
N PHE A 273 -14.15 6.63 18.77
CA PHE A 273 -15.48 6.88 19.34
C PHE A 273 -15.45 7.76 20.61
N ASP A 274 -14.45 7.58 21.47
CA ASP A 274 -14.30 8.32 22.75
C ASP A 274 -13.43 9.59 22.63
N GLY A 275 -13.22 10.08 21.40
CA GLY A 275 -12.40 11.23 21.11
C GLY A 275 -10.91 10.91 20.98
N PRO A 276 -10.02 11.92 20.97
CA PRO A 276 -8.61 11.75 20.61
C PRO A 276 -7.77 11.08 21.72
N ARG A 277 -8.41 10.44 22.71
CA ARG A 277 -7.75 9.84 23.89
C ARG A 277 -7.23 8.43 23.62
N GLU A 278 -7.86 7.71 22.71
CA GLU A 278 -7.43 6.37 22.30
C GLU A 278 -7.17 6.33 20.79
N ARG A 279 -6.27 5.45 20.36
CA ARG A 279 -6.04 5.22 18.92
C ARG A 279 -7.17 4.35 18.38
N ALA A 280 -7.57 4.61 17.14
CA ALA A 280 -8.57 3.79 16.46
C ALA A 280 -8.09 2.34 16.37
N VAL A 281 -8.89 1.39 16.85
CA VAL A 281 -8.55 -0.04 16.83
C VAL A 281 -8.36 -0.53 15.38
N GLY A 282 -9.22 -0.04 14.47
CA GLY A 282 -9.07 -0.19 13.03
C GLY A 282 -10.21 0.49 12.24
N PHE A 283 -10.58 -0.06 11.09
CA PHE A 283 -11.53 0.54 10.15
C PHE A 283 -12.97 0.06 10.38
N VAL A 284 -13.18 -1.16 10.86
CA VAL A 284 -14.52 -1.73 11.10
C VAL A 284 -14.93 -1.67 12.57
N LYS A 285 -16.24 -1.52 12.80
CA LYS A 285 -16.83 -1.59 14.14
C LYS A 285 -16.74 -3.01 14.71
N ARG A 286 -16.61 -3.11 16.04
CA ARG A 286 -16.53 -4.38 16.78
C ARG A 286 -17.68 -4.48 17.81
N PRO A 287 -18.16 -5.69 18.13
CA PRO A 287 -17.82 -6.97 17.49
C PRO A 287 -18.56 -7.13 16.14
N CYS A 288 -17.89 -7.66 15.13
CA CYS A 288 -18.47 -7.97 13.81
C CYS A 288 -17.78 -9.19 13.20
N LEU A 289 -18.55 -10.05 12.54
CA LEU A 289 -18.09 -11.25 11.83
C LEU A 289 -18.32 -11.08 10.33
N PHE A 290 -17.33 -11.46 9.54
CA PHE A 290 -17.29 -11.23 8.10
C PHE A 290 -16.99 -12.53 7.35
N ILE A 291 -17.45 -12.55 6.10
CA ILE A 291 -17.07 -13.55 5.11
C ILE A 291 -16.14 -12.88 4.12
N VAL A 292 -14.92 -13.40 4.01
CA VAL A 292 -13.91 -12.99 3.04
C VAL A 292 -13.82 -14.06 1.96
N TRP A 293 -14.20 -13.71 0.73
CA TRP A 293 -14.12 -14.61 -0.41
C TRP A 293 -12.68 -14.76 -0.91
N ASP A 294 -12.42 -15.79 -1.72
CA ASP A 294 -11.06 -16.07 -2.23
C ASP A 294 -10.43 -14.91 -3.02
N ASP A 295 -11.27 -14.11 -3.69
CA ASP A 295 -10.90 -12.88 -4.40
C ASP A 295 -10.82 -11.64 -3.49
N LEU A 296 -10.82 -11.85 -2.17
CA LEU A 296 -10.82 -10.82 -1.12
C LEU A 296 -12.05 -9.92 -1.07
N HIS A 297 -13.13 -10.26 -1.77
CA HIS A 297 -14.39 -9.60 -1.54
C HIS A 297 -14.83 -9.80 -0.08
N VAL A 298 -15.14 -8.73 0.63
CA VAL A 298 -15.56 -8.78 2.05
C VAL A 298 -17.06 -8.51 2.13
N THR A 299 -17.78 -9.43 2.77
CA THR A 299 -19.22 -9.29 3.07
C THR A 299 -19.46 -9.44 4.56
N THR A 300 -20.43 -8.70 5.10
CA THR A 300 -20.84 -8.88 6.49
C THR A 300 -21.56 -10.21 6.63
N MET A 301 -21.24 -10.96 7.69
CA MET A 301 -22.05 -12.11 8.07
C MET A 301 -23.25 -11.58 8.84
N THR A 302 -24.26 -11.14 8.10
CA THR A 302 -25.54 -10.77 8.73
C THR A 302 -26.20 -12.04 9.27
N THR A 303 -27.11 -11.91 10.24
CA THR A 303 -27.90 -13.04 10.76
C THR A 303 -28.83 -13.66 9.71
N SER A 304 -28.85 -13.17 8.45
CA SER A 304 -29.64 -13.75 7.39
C SER A 304 -29.01 -15.06 6.88
N SER A 305 -29.57 -16.16 7.36
CA SER A 305 -29.53 -17.54 6.86
C SER A 305 -28.24 -18.01 6.17
N SER A 306 -27.45 -18.81 6.89
CA SER A 306 -26.35 -19.62 6.35
C SER A 306 -26.76 -20.48 5.14
N ILE A 307 -28.05 -20.78 4.97
CA ILE A 307 -28.59 -21.50 3.80
C ILE A 307 -28.39 -20.70 2.51
N SER A 308 -28.59 -19.37 2.53
CA SER A 308 -28.39 -18.53 1.34
C SER A 308 -26.92 -18.48 0.94
N LEU A 309 -26.01 -18.44 1.91
CA LEU A 309 -24.58 -18.55 1.68
C LEU A 309 -24.25 -19.88 0.99
N LEU A 310 -24.74 -21.00 1.54
CA LEU A 310 -24.51 -22.34 0.98
C LEU A 310 -25.08 -22.49 -0.43
N GLN A 311 -26.26 -21.95 -0.71
CA GLN A 311 -26.84 -21.91 -2.05
C GLN A 311 -25.96 -21.13 -3.04
N LYS A 312 -25.33 -20.04 -2.59
CA LYS A 312 -24.41 -19.25 -3.42
C LYS A 312 -23.12 -20.01 -3.75
N LEU A 313 -22.64 -20.89 -2.87
CA LEU A 313 -21.45 -21.71 -3.14
C LEU A 313 -21.70 -22.68 -4.30
N ASN A 314 -22.91 -23.24 -4.38
CA ASN A 314 -23.26 -24.24 -5.40
C ASN A 314 -22.30 -25.45 -5.43
N VAL A 315 -21.85 -25.88 -4.25
CA VAL A 315 -20.96 -27.03 -4.03
C VAL A 315 -21.66 -28.05 -3.13
N PRO A 316 -21.49 -29.38 -3.35
CA PRO A 316 -22.03 -30.41 -2.45
C PRO A 316 -21.52 -30.25 -1.01
N PHE A 317 -22.39 -30.50 -0.02
CA PHE A 317 -22.02 -30.34 1.40
C PHE A 317 -20.91 -31.28 1.85
N ASP A 318 -20.91 -32.50 1.33
CA ASP A 318 -19.90 -33.52 1.57
C ASP A 318 -18.55 -33.19 0.92
N ASP A 319 -18.48 -32.16 0.07
CA ASP A 319 -17.23 -31.65 -0.52
C ASP A 319 -16.56 -30.56 0.34
N LEU A 320 -17.26 -30.01 1.34
CA LEU A 320 -16.77 -28.90 2.15
C LEU A 320 -15.94 -29.40 3.35
N GLU A 321 -14.81 -28.75 3.61
CA GLU A 321 -14.01 -28.92 4.82
C GLU A 321 -13.73 -27.57 5.49
N GLU A 322 -13.83 -27.53 6.82
CA GLU A 322 -13.49 -26.34 7.62
C GLU A 322 -12.14 -26.51 8.30
N HIS A 323 -11.33 -25.45 8.26
CA HIS A 323 -10.00 -25.43 8.87
C HIS A 323 -9.77 -24.12 9.64
N LEU A 324 -9.25 -24.22 10.86
CA LEU A 324 -8.77 -23.05 11.61
C LEU A 324 -7.33 -22.73 11.20
N VAL A 325 -7.10 -21.51 10.73
CA VAL A 325 -5.81 -21.03 10.22
C VAL A 325 -5.34 -19.84 11.04
N ASP A 326 -4.08 -19.87 11.46
CA ASP A 326 -3.38 -18.74 12.07
C ASP A 326 -2.62 -17.98 10.98
N VAL A 327 -3.11 -16.80 10.59
CA VAL A 327 -2.43 -15.92 9.65
C VAL A 327 -1.42 -15.08 10.42
N GLY A 328 -0.14 -15.41 10.28
CA GLY A 328 0.96 -14.66 10.89
C GLY A 328 1.12 -13.27 10.28
N THR A 329 1.48 -12.31 11.12
CA THR A 329 1.49 -10.89 10.74
C THR A 329 2.55 -10.52 9.71
N ASP A 330 3.65 -11.25 9.63
CA ASP A 330 4.79 -10.84 8.81
C ASP A 330 4.83 -11.63 7.51
N ARG A 331 4.95 -12.96 7.58
CA ARG A 331 5.12 -13.81 6.39
C ARG A 331 3.81 -14.05 5.66
N GLU A 332 2.83 -14.65 6.33
CA GLU A 332 1.55 -15.03 5.74
C GLU A 332 0.78 -13.79 5.26
N ALA A 333 0.82 -12.71 6.01
CA ALA A 333 0.22 -11.44 5.63
C ALA A 333 0.81 -10.83 4.34
N LEU A 334 2.14 -10.81 4.21
CA LEU A 334 2.80 -10.34 3.00
C LEU A 334 2.52 -11.25 1.80
N ASN A 335 2.46 -12.56 2.02
CA ASN A 335 2.07 -13.52 0.99
C ASN A 335 0.64 -13.25 0.49
N LEU A 336 -0.29 -12.99 1.41
CA LEU A 336 -1.67 -12.64 1.06
C LEU A 336 -1.74 -11.33 0.28
N LEU A 337 -0.99 -10.31 0.71
CA LEU A 337 -0.90 -9.05 -0.01
C LEU A 337 -0.37 -9.25 -1.43
N VAL A 338 0.74 -9.97 -1.61
CA VAL A 338 1.33 -10.19 -2.94
C VAL A 338 0.36 -10.99 -3.82
N ALA A 339 -0.26 -12.05 -3.30
CA ALA A 339 -1.28 -12.81 -4.02
C ALA A 339 -2.47 -11.93 -4.44
N SER A 340 -2.88 -10.96 -3.62
CA SER A 340 -3.96 -10.03 -3.97
C SER A 340 -3.65 -9.09 -5.13
N LEU A 341 -2.36 -8.80 -5.38
CA LEU A 341 -1.93 -7.94 -6.48
C LEU A 341 -1.84 -8.70 -7.80
N THR A 342 -1.71 -10.03 -7.76
CA THR A 342 -1.41 -10.86 -8.93
C THR A 342 -2.49 -11.85 -9.30
N SER A 343 -3.39 -12.20 -8.37
CA SER A 343 -4.36 -13.27 -8.55
C SER A 343 -5.74 -12.93 -8.02
N LYS A 344 -6.75 -13.58 -8.61
CA LYS A 344 -8.13 -13.59 -8.10
C LYS A 344 -8.39 -14.72 -7.11
N ALA A 345 -7.42 -15.58 -6.86
CA ALA A 345 -7.51 -16.69 -5.91
C ALA A 345 -6.57 -16.46 -4.73
N ALA A 346 -6.66 -15.27 -4.12
CA ALA A 346 -5.66 -14.77 -3.19
C ALA A 346 -5.58 -15.58 -1.89
N LEU A 347 -6.72 -16.03 -1.33
CA LEU A 347 -6.70 -16.87 -0.12
C LEU A 347 -6.09 -18.24 -0.45
N THR A 348 -6.51 -18.84 -1.56
CA THR A 348 -6.02 -20.13 -2.04
C THR A 348 -4.50 -20.06 -2.28
N GLU A 349 -4.01 -19.14 -3.09
CA GLU A 349 -2.58 -19.10 -3.42
C GLU A 349 -1.70 -18.81 -2.19
N SER A 350 -2.15 -17.97 -1.26
CA SER A 350 -1.31 -17.54 -0.13
C SER A 350 -1.44 -18.38 1.13
N LEU A 351 -2.61 -18.96 1.42
CA LEU A 351 -2.90 -19.63 2.70
C LEU A 351 -3.02 -21.15 2.58
N PHE A 352 -3.21 -21.71 1.39
CA PHE A 352 -3.45 -23.16 1.24
C PHE A 352 -2.30 -24.03 1.77
N SER A 353 -1.06 -23.54 1.65
CA SER A 353 0.13 -24.22 2.24
C SER A 353 0.08 -24.36 3.77
N LEU A 354 -0.76 -23.58 4.48
CA LEU A 354 -0.96 -23.70 5.92
C LEU A 354 -1.88 -24.89 6.26
N LEU A 355 -2.69 -25.34 5.30
CA LEU A 355 -3.59 -26.49 5.43
C LEU A 355 -2.81 -27.80 5.24
N GLU A 356 -1.91 -27.86 4.26
CA GLU A 356 -1.10 -29.04 3.96
C GLU A 356 -0.17 -29.40 5.12
N LYS A 357 0.50 -28.40 5.73
CA LYS A 357 1.38 -28.60 6.90
C LYS A 357 0.66 -29.19 8.12
N ARG A 358 -0.65 -28.97 8.26
CA ARG A 358 -1.44 -29.60 9.33
C ARG A 358 -1.75 -31.07 9.05
N LYS A 359 -1.97 -31.45 7.79
CA LYS A 359 -2.19 -32.86 7.43
C LYS A 359 -0.96 -33.71 7.76
N GLU A 360 0.24 -33.19 7.51
CA GLU A 360 1.50 -33.87 7.86
C GLU A 360 1.71 -34.00 9.38
N ALA A 361 1.36 -32.97 10.16
CA ALA A 361 1.53 -32.96 11.62
C ALA A 361 0.52 -33.85 12.39
N ILE A 362 -0.59 -34.26 11.76
CA ILE A 362 -1.61 -35.15 12.37
C ILE A 362 -1.32 -36.63 12.03
N THR A 363 -0.43 -36.89 11.06
CA THR A 363 -0.14 -38.25 10.55
C THR A 363 1.11 -38.87 11.20
N ILE A 364 1.69 -38.21 12.21
CA ILE A 364 2.80 -38.68 13.08
C ILE A 364 2.23 -38.82 14.49
#